data_AF-A0AAF0ZXE1-F1
#
_entry.id   AF-A0AAF0ZXE1-F1
#
_cell.length_a   1.000
_cell.length_b   1.000
_cell.length_c   1.000
_cell.angle_alpha   90.00
_cell.angle_beta   90.00
_cell.angle_gamma   90.00
#
_symmetry.space_group_name_H-M   'P 1'
#
loop_
_entity.id
_entity.type
_entity.pdbx_description
1 polymer ?
#
loop_
_entity_poly.entity_id
_entity_poly.type
_entity_poly.pdbx_seq_one_letter_code
_entity_poly.pdbx_strand_id
1 'polypeptide(L)'
;MQEDAIVNATDEIAGQGKATIISKCLPDIVRRINDKLAANVAELNRLPKHLSSVAEALTTFMCILSTSKDSLKKILVRGEFDEYPDEKEMHCTARLVEMLDQYSKELDAKNSEKKEDFLMEEIRALEETKGIGLPNFLPRGVFLNVLQKRVKEIATMPEDFTGKVWNYIERIVIKVLMHHCDNYPQLQSSTRRAAQNLIAKKKDESVDWVREIIGMENQTDYTCNPEYVANCSKIMAQQTAFMEIMNDHKKSSTINLTGGIGVIDVGHLRKHVGVVQQAFELKMRMNAYWKIVLMRLVDSMALHIMFSIQNTINKQMEEEIVKDLMAPEGGGIERMLDESPLVAEKRNRLKKSIKLLNESKEVVSNVMDRISFHGDHQERD
;
A
#
# COMPACT_ATOMS: atom_id res chain seq x y z
N MET A 1 41.85 26.62 -78.17
CA MET A 1 41.30 25.32 -78.60
C MET A 1 41.89 24.13 -77.86
N GLN A 2 43.21 24.09 -77.56
CA GLN A 2 43.83 22.97 -76.83
C GLN A 2 43.88 23.17 -75.30
N GLU A 3 43.88 24.41 -74.81
CA GLU A 3 43.75 24.74 -73.37
C GLU A 3 42.33 24.50 -72.82
N ASP A 4 41.28 24.89 -73.56
CA ASP A 4 39.88 24.67 -73.15
C ASP A 4 39.52 23.18 -73.03
N ALA A 5 40.15 22.32 -73.85
CA ALA A 5 39.93 20.88 -73.81
C ALA A 5 40.56 20.22 -72.58
N ILE A 6 41.72 20.73 -72.11
CA ILE A 6 42.40 20.21 -70.92
C ILE A 6 41.70 20.70 -69.66
N VAL A 7 41.23 21.95 -69.61
CA VAL A 7 40.43 22.46 -68.49
C VAL A 7 39.11 21.68 -68.36
N ASN A 8 38.40 21.45 -69.47
CA ASN A 8 37.18 20.64 -69.48
C ASN A 8 37.44 19.18 -69.05
N ALA A 9 38.51 18.54 -69.52
CA ALA A 9 38.87 17.19 -69.11
C ALA A 9 39.27 17.12 -67.63
N THR A 10 39.92 18.16 -67.09
CA THR A 10 40.31 18.22 -65.67
C THR A 10 39.08 18.45 -64.77
N ASP A 11 38.12 19.27 -65.21
CA ASP A 11 36.84 19.48 -64.53
C ASP A 11 35.92 18.24 -64.61
N GLU A 12 35.92 17.50 -65.73
CA GLU A 12 35.23 16.21 -65.87
C GLU A 12 35.82 15.14 -64.95
N ILE A 13 37.15 14.99 -64.91
CA ILE A 13 37.83 14.01 -64.05
C ILE A 13 37.66 14.37 -62.56
N ALA A 14 37.74 15.65 -62.21
CA ALA A 14 37.48 16.14 -60.86
C ALA A 14 36.00 15.97 -60.45
N GLY A 15 35.07 16.11 -61.41
CA GLY A 15 33.64 15.83 -61.24
C GLY A 15 33.35 14.34 -61.04
N GLN A 16 33.95 13.47 -61.86
CA GLN A 16 33.81 12.01 -61.78
C GLN A 16 34.39 11.45 -60.48
N GLY A 17 35.58 11.90 -60.05
CA GLY A 17 36.19 11.47 -58.79
C GLY A 17 35.36 11.85 -57.55
N LYS A 18 34.74 13.05 -57.55
CA LYS A 18 33.79 13.47 -56.50
C LYS A 18 32.49 12.67 -56.56
N ALA A 19 31.96 12.36 -57.74
CA ALA A 19 30.75 11.56 -57.91
C ALA A 19 30.91 10.12 -57.39
N THR A 20 32.06 9.48 -57.62
CA THR A 20 32.33 8.13 -57.09
C THR A 20 32.41 8.09 -55.56
N ILE A 21 33.01 9.11 -54.93
CA ILE A 21 33.09 9.21 -53.47
C ILE A 21 31.70 9.46 -52.89
N ILE A 22 30.91 10.34 -53.50
CA ILE A 22 29.52 10.62 -53.10
C ILE A 22 28.67 9.35 -53.21
N SER A 23 28.76 8.62 -54.33
CA SER A 23 28.03 7.36 -54.56
C SER A 23 28.29 6.32 -53.45
N LYS A 24 29.55 6.15 -53.03
CA LYS A 24 29.92 5.21 -51.95
C LYS A 24 29.38 5.61 -50.57
N CYS A 25 29.15 6.89 -50.32
CA CYS A 25 28.65 7.40 -49.04
C CYS A 25 27.11 7.43 -48.95
N LEU A 26 26.40 7.46 -50.09
CA LEU A 26 24.93 7.58 -50.12
C LEU A 26 24.19 6.44 -49.40
N PRO A 27 24.55 5.15 -49.56
CA PRO A 27 23.88 4.05 -48.84
C PRO A 27 23.93 4.23 -47.31
N ASP A 28 25.08 4.66 -46.78
CA ASP A 28 25.24 4.92 -45.35
C ASP A 28 24.43 6.14 -44.88
N ILE A 29 24.32 7.17 -45.71
CA ILE A 29 23.47 8.34 -45.44
C ILE A 29 22.00 7.93 -45.41
N VAL A 30 21.52 7.14 -46.38
CA VAL A 30 20.15 6.60 -46.42
C VAL A 30 19.86 5.79 -45.17
N ARG A 31 20.77 4.89 -44.77
CA ARG A 31 20.63 4.10 -43.56
C ARG A 31 20.48 4.99 -42.32
N ARG A 32 21.38 5.96 -42.13
CA ARG A 32 21.32 6.91 -41.00
C ARG A 32 20.05 7.75 -40.98
N ILE A 33 19.56 8.18 -42.14
CA ILE A 33 18.28 8.90 -42.26
C ILE A 33 17.13 8.01 -41.83
N ASN A 34 17.06 6.76 -42.32
CA ASN A 34 16.01 5.82 -41.96
C ASN A 34 16.06 5.44 -40.47
N ASP A 35 17.25 5.19 -39.91
CA ASP A 35 17.44 4.89 -38.48
C ASP A 35 16.94 6.05 -37.62
N LYS A 36 17.32 7.28 -37.95
CA LYS A 36 16.91 8.49 -37.21
C LYS A 36 15.43 8.81 -37.39
N LEU A 37 14.87 8.55 -38.57
CA LEU A 37 13.43 8.70 -38.84
C LEU A 37 12.63 7.71 -38.00
N ALA A 38 13.02 6.43 -37.97
CA ALA A 38 12.37 5.40 -37.16
C ALA A 38 12.43 5.75 -35.66
N ALA A 39 13.59 6.20 -35.17
CA ALA A 39 13.75 6.64 -33.79
C ALA A 39 12.84 7.84 -33.44
N ASN A 40 12.80 8.87 -34.30
CA ASN A 40 11.96 10.04 -34.07
C ASN A 40 10.46 9.71 -34.13
N VAL A 41 10.03 8.82 -35.03
CA VAL A 41 8.63 8.34 -35.11
C VAL A 41 8.28 7.54 -33.86
N ALA A 42 9.16 6.64 -33.41
CA ALA A 42 8.96 5.87 -32.18
C ALA A 42 8.87 6.80 -30.95
N GLU A 43 9.71 7.83 -30.87
CA GLU A 43 9.67 8.81 -29.79
C GLU A 43 8.40 9.69 -29.85
N LEU A 44 7.96 10.09 -31.05
CA LEU A 44 6.73 10.84 -31.24
C LEU A 44 5.49 10.03 -30.82
N ASN A 45 5.47 8.73 -31.13
CA ASN A 45 4.40 7.81 -30.75
C ASN A 45 4.37 7.52 -29.24
N ARG A 46 5.48 7.74 -28.53
CA ARG A 46 5.56 7.65 -27.06
C ARG A 46 5.01 8.89 -26.35
N LEU A 47 4.86 10.02 -27.06
CA LEU A 47 4.28 11.21 -26.44
C LEU A 47 2.77 11.03 -26.21
N PRO A 48 2.21 11.60 -25.12
CA PRO A 48 0.77 11.59 -24.86
C PRO A 48 -0.03 12.03 -26.08
N LYS A 49 -1.23 11.52 -26.34
CA LYS A 49 -2.02 12.05 -27.46
C LYS A 49 -2.49 13.47 -27.12
N HIS A 50 -2.37 14.40 -28.07
CA HIS A 50 -3.04 15.69 -27.96
C HIS A 50 -4.55 15.45 -28.05
N LEU A 51 -5.28 15.84 -27.02
CA LEU A 51 -6.72 15.65 -26.93
C LEU A 51 -7.43 16.82 -27.61
N SER A 52 -8.31 16.52 -28.56
CA SER A 52 -8.93 17.52 -29.44
C SER A 52 -10.36 17.87 -29.04
N SER A 53 -10.98 17.07 -28.15
CA SER A 53 -12.34 17.31 -27.68
C SER A 53 -12.53 16.87 -26.22
N VAL A 54 -13.54 17.46 -25.58
CA VAL A 54 -13.97 17.10 -24.22
C VAL A 54 -14.34 15.62 -24.11
N ALA A 55 -14.95 15.03 -25.15
CA ALA A 55 -15.30 13.61 -25.18
C ALA A 55 -14.07 12.70 -25.17
N GLU A 56 -13.02 13.07 -25.92
CA GLU A 56 -11.73 12.36 -25.90
C GLU A 56 -11.04 12.48 -24.54
N ALA A 57 -11.08 13.68 -23.93
CA ALA A 57 -10.52 13.92 -22.61
C ALA A 57 -11.23 13.09 -21.53
N LEU A 58 -12.56 13.09 -21.51
CA LEU A 58 -13.34 12.28 -20.57
C LEU A 58 -13.07 10.78 -20.74
N THR A 59 -13.03 10.30 -21.99
CA THR A 59 -12.73 8.89 -22.27
C THR A 59 -11.33 8.49 -21.81
N THR A 60 -10.34 9.36 -22.06
CA THR A 60 -8.96 9.16 -21.61
C THR A 60 -8.88 9.14 -20.09
N PHE A 61 -9.55 10.08 -19.41
CA PHE A 61 -9.61 10.13 -17.96
C PHE A 61 -10.24 8.88 -17.35
N MET A 62 -11.37 8.42 -17.88
CA MET A 62 -12.02 7.20 -17.41
C MET A 62 -11.13 5.96 -17.63
N CYS A 63 -10.36 5.93 -18.72
CA CYS A 63 -9.37 4.87 -18.96
C CYS A 63 -8.23 4.89 -17.93
N ILE A 64 -7.70 6.08 -17.59
CA ILE A 64 -6.70 6.27 -16.53
C ILE A 64 -7.24 5.80 -15.17
N LEU A 65 -8.48 6.16 -14.83
CA LEU A 65 -9.10 5.72 -13.59
C LEU A 65 -9.30 4.20 -13.55
N SER A 66 -9.76 3.61 -14.66
CA SER A 66 -9.98 2.16 -14.76
C SER A 66 -8.67 1.38 -14.60
N THR A 67 -7.60 1.81 -15.28
CA THR A 67 -6.28 1.19 -15.18
C THR A 67 -5.68 1.37 -13.79
N SER A 68 -5.78 2.56 -13.19
CA SER A 68 -5.37 2.80 -11.80
C SER A 68 -6.10 1.91 -10.81
N LYS A 69 -7.43 1.77 -10.97
CA LYS A 69 -8.29 0.92 -10.14
C LYS A 69 -7.87 -0.54 -10.24
N ASP A 70 -7.55 -1.02 -11.43
CA ASP A 70 -7.12 -2.40 -11.65
C ASP A 70 -5.73 -2.67 -11.08
N SER A 71 -4.76 -1.75 -11.26
CA SER A 71 -3.46 -1.79 -10.57
C SER A 71 -3.63 -1.87 -9.05
N LEU A 72 -4.50 -1.04 -8.46
CA LEU A 72 -4.77 -1.05 -7.03
C LEU A 72 -5.39 -2.36 -6.57
N LYS A 73 -6.36 -2.92 -7.31
CA LYS A 73 -6.93 -4.25 -6.98
C LYS A 73 -5.86 -5.34 -6.99
N LYS A 74 -4.97 -5.34 -7.99
CA LYS A 74 -3.89 -6.32 -8.07
C LYS A 74 -3.04 -6.30 -6.81
N ILE A 75 -2.49 -5.14 -6.46
CA ILE A 75 -1.51 -5.04 -5.37
C ILE A 75 -2.15 -5.07 -3.96
N LEU A 76 -3.33 -4.46 -3.76
CA LEU A 76 -3.96 -4.33 -2.44
C LEU A 76 -4.94 -5.45 -2.10
N VAL A 77 -5.51 -6.13 -3.10
CA VAL A 77 -6.56 -7.13 -2.89
C VAL A 77 -6.12 -8.53 -3.34
N ARG A 78 -5.53 -8.65 -4.53
CA ARG A 78 -5.18 -9.96 -5.11
C ARG A 78 -3.79 -10.45 -4.74
N GLY A 79 -2.89 -9.55 -4.30
CA GLY A 79 -1.49 -9.87 -4.05
C GLY A 79 -0.67 -10.08 -5.32
N GLU A 80 -1.17 -9.59 -6.46
CA GLU A 80 -0.47 -9.57 -7.74
C GLU A 80 0.41 -8.31 -7.78
N PHE A 81 1.74 -8.48 -7.83
CA PHE A 81 2.72 -7.40 -7.83
C PHE A 81 3.60 -7.40 -9.09
N ASP A 82 3.10 -8.02 -10.17
CA ASP A 82 3.74 -8.08 -11.49
C ASP A 82 4.09 -6.70 -12.06
N GLU A 83 3.29 -5.69 -11.72
CA GLU A 83 3.52 -4.30 -12.12
C GLU A 83 4.68 -3.62 -11.36
N TYR A 84 5.04 -4.15 -10.18
CA TYR A 84 6.03 -3.55 -9.27
C TYR A 84 6.94 -4.63 -8.63
N PRO A 85 7.70 -5.41 -9.42
CA PRO A 85 8.43 -6.57 -8.92
C PRO A 85 9.52 -6.20 -7.90
N ASP A 86 10.25 -5.10 -8.16
CA ASP A 86 11.40 -4.68 -7.34
C ASP A 86 11.02 -3.73 -6.18
N GLU A 87 9.78 -3.25 -6.16
CA GLU A 87 9.33 -2.26 -5.18
C GLU A 87 8.57 -2.92 -4.04
N LYS A 88 9.31 -3.37 -3.01
CA LYS A 88 8.73 -4.07 -1.84
C LYS A 88 7.57 -3.32 -1.16
N GLU A 89 7.57 -1.98 -1.19
CA GLU A 89 6.47 -1.18 -0.63
C GLU A 89 5.14 -1.45 -1.37
N MET A 90 5.19 -1.80 -2.66
CA MET A 90 4.03 -2.09 -3.51
C MET A 90 3.53 -3.54 -3.35
N HIS A 91 4.24 -4.40 -2.61
CA HIS A 91 3.80 -5.77 -2.31
C HIS A 91 2.78 -5.73 -1.17
N CYS A 92 1.64 -5.10 -1.43
CA CYS A 92 0.84 -4.51 -0.35
C CYS A 92 0.17 -5.54 0.56
N THR A 93 -0.30 -6.66 0.02
CA THR A 93 -0.85 -7.75 0.84
C THR A 93 0.17 -8.26 1.85
N ALA A 94 1.45 -8.40 1.45
CA ALA A 94 2.52 -8.80 2.36
C ALA A 94 2.80 -7.73 3.43
N ARG A 95 2.80 -6.44 3.05
CA ARG A 95 2.98 -5.34 4.02
C ARG A 95 1.84 -5.29 5.03
N LEU A 96 0.59 -5.49 4.60
CA LEU A 96 -0.57 -5.51 5.48
C LEU A 96 -0.52 -6.66 6.48
N VAL A 97 -0.10 -7.86 6.06
CA VAL A 97 0.11 -9.00 6.97
C VAL A 97 1.20 -8.68 8.00
N GLU A 98 2.33 -8.12 7.59
CA GLU A 98 3.39 -7.73 8.53
C GLU A 98 2.91 -6.71 9.57
N MET A 99 2.07 -5.74 9.16
CA MET A 99 1.48 -4.77 10.06
C MET A 99 0.54 -5.44 11.08
N LEU A 100 -0.28 -6.41 10.65
CA LEU A 100 -1.15 -7.20 11.53
C LEU A 100 -0.35 -8.06 12.51
N ASP A 101 0.70 -8.75 12.03
CA ASP A 101 1.58 -9.56 12.87
C ASP A 101 2.28 -8.71 13.94
N GLN A 102 2.73 -7.51 13.55
CA GLN A 102 3.35 -6.57 14.47
C GLN A 102 2.34 -6.05 15.50
N TYR A 103 1.12 -5.71 15.07
CA TYR A 103 0.04 -5.30 15.96
C TYR A 103 -0.33 -6.38 16.98
N SER A 104 -0.44 -7.63 16.53
CA SER A 104 -0.70 -8.79 17.39
C SER A 104 0.39 -8.95 18.47
N LYS A 105 1.67 -8.86 18.09
CA LYS A 105 2.80 -8.89 19.03
C LYS A 105 2.78 -7.73 20.03
N GLU A 106 2.42 -6.52 19.59
CA GLU A 106 2.31 -5.34 20.44
C GLU A 106 1.21 -5.50 21.50
N LEU A 107 0.06 -6.05 21.11
CA LEU A 107 -1.03 -6.39 22.04
C LEU A 107 -0.60 -7.45 23.05
N ASP A 108 0.03 -8.53 22.59
CA ASP A 108 0.49 -9.61 23.47
C ASP A 108 1.56 -9.15 24.47
N ALA A 109 2.46 -8.25 24.07
CA ALA A 109 3.47 -7.69 24.95
C ALA A 109 2.86 -6.94 26.15
N LYS A 110 1.68 -6.35 25.97
CA LYS A 110 0.94 -5.63 27.03
C LYS A 110 0.26 -6.55 28.04
N ASN A 111 0.20 -7.85 27.77
CA ASN A 111 -0.29 -8.84 28.73
C ASN A 111 0.73 -9.26 29.79
N SER A 112 1.98 -8.80 29.67
CA SER A 112 3.05 -9.23 30.56
C SER A 112 3.00 -8.47 31.88
N GLU A 113 2.52 -9.14 32.93
CA GLU A 113 2.51 -8.61 34.29
C GLU A 113 3.89 -8.75 34.96
N LYS A 114 4.23 -7.81 35.85
CA LYS A 114 5.39 -7.96 36.73
C LYS A 114 5.15 -9.09 37.73
N LYS A 115 6.03 -10.08 37.74
CA LYS A 115 5.90 -11.27 38.61
C LYS A 115 5.83 -10.96 40.10
N GLU A 116 6.43 -9.84 40.53
CA GLU A 116 6.47 -9.39 41.93
C GLU A 116 5.08 -8.96 42.46
N ASP A 117 4.17 -8.55 41.58
CA ASP A 117 2.83 -8.05 41.93
C ASP A 117 1.73 -9.10 41.71
N PHE A 118 2.10 -10.37 41.50
CA PHE A 118 1.16 -11.44 41.13
C PHE A 118 -0.02 -11.51 42.12
N LEU A 119 -1.25 -11.47 41.58
CA LEU A 119 -2.55 -11.45 42.27
C LEU A 119 -2.88 -10.21 43.10
N MET A 120 -1.99 -9.21 43.21
CA MET A 120 -2.27 -8.03 44.03
C MET A 120 -3.33 -7.11 43.43
N GLU A 121 -3.44 -7.07 42.09
CA GLU A 121 -4.54 -6.37 41.42
C GLU A 121 -5.88 -7.05 41.68
N GLU A 122 -5.94 -8.37 41.50
CA GLU A 122 -7.16 -9.14 41.71
C GLU A 122 -7.61 -9.13 43.18
N ILE A 123 -6.68 -9.17 44.13
CA ILE A 123 -6.97 -9.02 45.57
C ILE A 123 -7.60 -7.65 45.84
N ARG A 124 -7.00 -6.55 45.36
CA ARG A 124 -7.56 -5.21 45.55
C ARG A 124 -8.95 -5.07 44.95
N ALA A 125 -9.15 -5.57 43.73
CA ALA A 125 -10.46 -5.54 43.07
C ALA A 125 -11.52 -6.31 43.88
N LEU A 126 -11.17 -7.47 44.44
CA LEU A 126 -12.05 -8.26 45.30
C LEU A 126 -12.34 -7.57 46.64
N GLU A 127 -11.36 -6.90 47.22
CA GLU A 127 -11.52 -6.16 48.48
C GLU A 127 -12.40 -4.92 48.34
N GLU A 128 -12.22 -4.14 47.27
CA GLU A 128 -12.98 -2.93 46.98
C GLU A 128 -14.45 -3.21 46.62
N THR A 129 -14.75 -4.43 46.18
CA THR A 129 -16.10 -4.84 45.76
C THR A 129 -16.81 -5.72 46.80
N LYS A 130 -16.23 -5.86 48.00
CA LYS A 130 -16.85 -6.62 49.10
C LYS A 130 -18.23 -6.05 49.45
N GLY A 131 -19.26 -6.85 49.22
CA GLY A 131 -20.61 -6.60 49.69
C GLY A 131 -20.98 -7.46 50.90
N ILE A 132 -22.17 -7.22 51.47
CA ILE A 132 -22.76 -8.11 52.47
C ILE A 132 -23.28 -9.36 51.74
N GLY A 133 -22.61 -10.50 51.90
CA GLY A 133 -22.94 -11.74 51.19
C GLY A 133 -22.18 -12.95 51.69
N LEU A 134 -22.42 -14.11 51.08
CA LEU A 134 -21.70 -15.34 51.40
C LEU A 134 -20.23 -15.24 50.96
N PRO A 135 -19.28 -15.74 51.78
CA PRO A 135 -17.90 -15.89 51.35
C PRO A 135 -17.78 -16.97 50.26
N ASN A 136 -16.66 -16.96 49.52
CA ASN A 136 -16.31 -17.97 48.49
C ASN A 136 -17.07 -17.90 47.16
N PHE A 137 -17.84 -16.84 46.90
CA PHE A 137 -18.41 -16.59 45.58
C PHE A 137 -17.61 -15.51 44.84
N LEU A 138 -17.16 -15.78 43.61
CA LEU A 138 -16.54 -14.77 42.76
C LEU A 138 -17.63 -13.92 42.09
N PRO A 139 -17.83 -12.64 42.47
CA PRO A 139 -18.90 -11.83 41.89
C PRO A 139 -18.55 -11.47 40.44
N ARG A 140 -19.50 -11.68 39.51
CA ARG A 140 -19.33 -11.33 38.08
C ARG A 140 -18.91 -9.86 37.89
N GLY A 141 -19.39 -8.95 38.74
CA GLY A 141 -19.02 -7.54 38.69
C GLY A 141 -17.51 -7.30 38.83
N VAL A 142 -16.80 -8.09 39.64
CA VAL A 142 -15.35 -7.97 39.80
C VAL A 142 -14.63 -8.37 38.52
N PHE A 143 -15.08 -9.46 37.89
CA PHE A 143 -14.55 -9.90 36.61
C PHE A 143 -14.72 -8.80 35.54
N LEU A 144 -15.91 -8.22 35.44
CA LEU A 144 -16.18 -7.14 34.49
C LEU A 144 -15.33 -5.91 34.76
N ASN A 145 -15.15 -5.50 36.03
CA ASN A 145 -14.32 -4.35 36.36
C ASN A 145 -12.86 -4.54 35.91
N VAL A 146 -12.29 -5.74 36.14
CA VAL A 146 -10.92 -6.08 35.68
C VAL A 146 -10.85 -6.12 34.15
N LEU A 147 -11.84 -6.71 33.48
CA LEU A 147 -11.93 -6.73 32.02
C LEU A 147 -11.93 -5.31 31.46
N GLN A 148 -12.82 -4.46 31.96
CA GLN A 148 -12.97 -3.08 31.51
C GLN A 148 -11.70 -2.26 31.71
N LYS A 149 -11.00 -2.47 32.83
CA LYS A 149 -9.71 -1.83 33.07
C LYS A 149 -8.68 -2.24 32.00
N ARG A 150 -8.56 -3.54 31.70
CA ARG A 150 -7.64 -4.03 30.66
C ARG A 150 -8.00 -3.53 29.26
N VAL A 151 -9.28 -3.50 28.90
CA VAL A 151 -9.75 -2.93 27.62
C VAL A 151 -9.34 -1.46 27.50
N LYS A 152 -9.52 -0.67 28.57
CA LYS A 152 -9.10 0.75 28.59
C LYS A 152 -7.59 0.92 28.41
N GLU A 153 -6.77 0.04 28.97
CA GLU A 153 -5.31 0.10 28.86
C GLU A 153 -4.80 -0.11 27.42
N ILE A 154 -5.54 -0.86 26.60
CA ILE A 154 -5.18 -1.12 25.20
C ILE A 154 -5.97 -0.28 24.19
N ALA A 155 -6.95 0.51 24.63
CA ALA A 155 -7.92 1.16 23.75
C ALA A 155 -7.30 2.04 22.64
N THR A 156 -6.14 2.65 22.89
CA THR A 156 -5.46 3.48 21.87
C THR A 156 -4.73 2.66 20.81
N MET A 157 -4.34 1.41 21.09
CA MET A 157 -3.52 0.61 20.16
C MET A 157 -4.27 0.24 18.86
N PRO A 158 -5.53 -0.23 18.89
CA PRO A 158 -6.29 -0.48 17.68
C PRO A 158 -6.51 0.80 16.84
N GLU A 159 -6.69 1.96 17.48
CA GLU A 159 -6.85 3.24 16.79
C GLU A 159 -5.55 3.65 16.09
N ASP A 160 -4.41 3.57 16.81
CA ASP A 160 -3.08 3.86 16.26
C ASP A 160 -2.74 2.92 15.09
N PHE A 161 -3.05 1.63 15.23
CA PHE A 161 -2.89 0.64 14.17
C PHE A 161 -3.69 1.00 12.92
N THR A 162 -4.96 1.33 13.09
CA THR A 162 -5.84 1.77 12.00
C THR A 162 -5.27 3.00 11.28
N GLY A 163 -4.76 3.97 12.04
CA GLY A 163 -4.09 5.14 11.50
C GLY A 163 -2.85 4.80 10.67
N LYS A 164 -2.00 3.89 11.16
CA LYS A 164 -0.80 3.42 10.44
C LYS A 164 -1.18 2.77 9.10
N VAL A 165 -2.21 1.92 9.09
CA VAL A 165 -2.70 1.23 7.89
C VAL A 165 -3.17 2.25 6.86
N TRP A 166 -4.05 3.17 7.23
CA TRP A 166 -4.57 4.15 6.28
C TRP A 166 -3.50 5.12 5.75
N ASN A 167 -2.52 5.50 6.57
CA ASN A 167 -1.38 6.28 6.10
C ASN A 167 -0.53 5.51 5.07
N TYR A 168 -0.42 4.19 5.20
CA TYR A 168 0.23 3.35 4.20
C TYR A 168 -0.60 3.27 2.91
N ILE A 169 -1.90 3.01 3.02
CA ILE A 169 -2.83 2.97 1.88
C ILE A 169 -2.83 4.29 1.10
N GLU A 170 -2.83 5.44 1.79
CA GLU A 170 -2.77 6.76 1.17
C GLU A 170 -1.56 6.88 0.24
N ARG A 171 -0.37 6.50 0.71
CA ARG A 171 0.87 6.57 -0.10
C ARG A 171 0.77 5.70 -1.35
N ILE A 172 0.27 4.47 -1.20
CA ILE A 172 0.10 3.52 -2.33
C ILE A 172 -0.89 4.06 -3.35
N VAL A 173 -2.07 4.50 -2.90
CA VAL A 173 -3.12 5.04 -3.78
C VAL A 173 -2.62 6.25 -4.54
N ILE A 174 -1.98 7.20 -3.86
CA ILE A 174 -1.39 8.37 -4.51
C ILE A 174 -0.34 7.95 -5.52
N LYS A 175 0.58 7.03 -5.17
CA LYS A 175 1.66 6.61 -6.06
C LYS A 175 1.14 6.00 -7.35
N VAL A 176 0.17 5.09 -7.26
CA VAL A 176 -0.47 4.46 -8.45
C VAL A 176 -1.20 5.50 -9.29
N LEU A 177 -2.00 6.38 -8.66
CA LEU A 177 -2.72 7.42 -9.40
C LEU A 177 -1.78 8.40 -10.11
N MET A 178 -0.67 8.79 -9.47
CA MET A 178 0.30 9.68 -10.09
C MET A 178 0.98 9.02 -11.27
N HIS A 179 1.39 7.76 -11.13
CA HIS A 179 2.00 6.98 -12.22
C HIS A 179 1.11 6.95 -13.47
N HIS A 180 -0.18 6.64 -13.30
CA HIS A 180 -1.13 6.60 -14.43
C HIS A 180 -1.50 7.99 -14.97
N CYS A 181 -1.32 9.04 -14.16
CA CYS A 181 -1.51 10.44 -14.57
C CYS A 181 -0.22 11.13 -15.06
N ASP A 182 0.93 10.44 -15.16
CA ASP A 182 2.24 11.06 -15.50
C ASP A 182 2.21 11.85 -16.82
N ASN A 183 1.44 11.35 -17.78
CA ASN A 183 1.25 11.96 -19.09
C ASN A 183 0.34 13.19 -19.10
N TYR A 184 -0.38 13.43 -17.99
CA TYR A 184 -1.36 14.51 -17.84
C TYR A 184 -1.16 15.26 -16.52
N PRO A 185 -0.08 16.06 -16.37
CA PRO A 185 0.23 16.80 -15.15
C PRO A 185 -0.91 17.69 -14.64
N GLN A 186 -1.77 18.18 -15.54
CA GLN A 186 -2.95 19.00 -15.21
C GLN A 186 -3.96 18.27 -14.31
N LEU A 187 -3.98 16.93 -14.31
CA LEU A 187 -4.88 16.12 -13.49
C LEU A 187 -4.29 15.77 -12.13
N GLN A 188 -2.95 15.80 -12.00
CA GLN A 188 -2.28 15.25 -10.83
C GLN A 188 -2.70 15.94 -9.52
N SER A 189 -2.95 17.25 -9.54
CA SER A 189 -3.34 18.00 -8.34
C SER A 189 -4.77 17.66 -7.88
N SER A 190 -5.74 17.64 -8.78
CA SER A 190 -7.14 17.30 -8.45
C SER A 190 -7.28 15.82 -8.09
N THR A 191 -6.67 14.91 -8.86
CA THR A 191 -6.66 13.48 -8.55
C THR A 191 -6.02 13.18 -7.19
N ARG A 192 -4.89 13.82 -6.87
CA ARG A 192 -4.24 13.65 -5.56
C ARG A 192 -5.14 14.14 -4.43
N ARG A 193 -5.68 15.35 -4.54
CA ARG A 193 -6.57 15.93 -3.53
C ARG A 193 -7.80 15.05 -3.28
N ALA A 194 -8.44 14.59 -4.35
CA ALA A 194 -9.60 13.71 -4.26
C ALA A 194 -9.28 12.39 -3.54
N ALA A 195 -8.15 11.78 -3.89
CA ALA A 195 -7.68 10.57 -3.23
C ALA A 195 -7.41 10.80 -1.74
N GLN A 196 -6.74 11.90 -1.39
CA GLN A 196 -6.47 12.25 0.01
C GLN A 196 -7.75 12.47 0.81
N ASN A 197 -8.72 13.20 0.25
CA ASN A 197 -10.02 13.42 0.88
C ASN A 197 -10.79 12.12 1.11
N LEU A 198 -10.81 11.23 0.11
CA LEU A 198 -11.43 9.90 0.25
C LEU A 198 -10.74 9.07 1.34
N ILE A 199 -9.41 9.01 1.32
CA ILE A 199 -8.66 8.21 2.31
C ILE A 199 -8.83 8.77 3.72
N ALA A 200 -8.81 10.11 3.89
CA ALA A 200 -9.07 10.74 5.18
C ALA A 200 -10.47 10.37 5.72
N LYS A 201 -11.50 10.45 4.87
CA LYS A 201 -12.86 10.03 5.22
C LYS A 201 -12.92 8.55 5.63
N LYS A 202 -12.27 7.66 4.89
CA LYS A 202 -12.26 6.22 5.18
C LYS A 202 -11.48 5.88 6.45
N LYS A 203 -10.43 6.64 6.72
CA LYS A 203 -9.67 6.56 7.97
C LYS A 203 -10.55 6.93 9.15
N ASP A 204 -11.26 8.04 9.10
CA ASP A 204 -12.16 8.48 10.18
C ASP A 204 -13.28 7.46 10.43
N GLU A 205 -13.96 7.00 9.38
CA GLU A 205 -14.98 5.94 9.46
C GLU A 205 -14.43 4.65 10.10
N SER A 206 -13.17 4.29 9.79
CA SER A 206 -12.54 3.11 10.36
C SER A 206 -12.20 3.28 11.84
N VAL A 207 -11.75 4.47 12.24
CA VAL A 207 -11.47 4.76 13.66
C VAL A 207 -12.77 4.77 14.46
N ASP A 208 -13.86 5.32 13.92
CA ASP A 208 -15.18 5.25 14.56
C ASP A 208 -15.63 3.80 14.79
N TRP A 209 -15.51 2.95 13.77
CA TRP A 209 -15.81 1.52 13.87
C TRP A 209 -14.92 0.78 14.90
N VAL A 210 -13.63 1.12 14.96
CA VAL A 210 -12.70 0.57 15.97
C VAL A 210 -13.19 0.91 17.38
N ARG A 211 -13.63 2.16 17.63
CA ARG A 211 -14.17 2.56 18.93
C ARG A 211 -15.43 1.79 19.29
N GLU A 212 -16.28 1.46 18.32
CA GLU A 212 -17.44 0.60 18.55
C GLU A 212 -17.04 -0.80 19.02
N ILE A 213 -16.05 -1.44 18.39
CA ILE A 213 -15.57 -2.77 18.82
C ILE A 213 -14.96 -2.76 20.21
N ILE A 214 -14.13 -1.76 20.51
CA ILE A 214 -13.58 -1.59 21.86
C ILE A 214 -14.73 -1.44 22.86
N GLY A 215 -15.75 -0.66 22.50
CA GLY A 215 -16.98 -0.51 23.28
C GLY A 215 -17.72 -1.82 23.49
N MET A 216 -17.84 -2.67 22.46
CA MET A 216 -18.48 -3.98 22.56
C MET A 216 -17.72 -4.93 23.48
N GLU A 217 -16.39 -5.04 23.35
CA GLU A 217 -15.53 -5.86 24.22
C GLU A 217 -15.54 -5.37 25.69
N ASN A 218 -15.80 -4.08 25.91
CA ASN A 218 -15.89 -3.51 27.25
C ASN A 218 -17.23 -3.83 27.97
N GLN A 219 -18.28 -4.23 27.25
CA GLN A 219 -19.63 -4.38 27.82
C GLN A 219 -19.98 -5.80 28.28
N THR A 220 -19.43 -6.83 27.65
CA THR A 220 -19.85 -8.22 27.89
C THR A 220 -18.67 -9.19 27.94
N ASP A 221 -18.79 -10.20 28.81
CA ASP A 221 -17.82 -11.27 29.06
C ASP A 221 -18.21 -12.60 28.37
N TYR A 222 -19.06 -12.54 27.34
CA TYR A 222 -19.52 -13.73 26.63
C TYR A 222 -18.44 -14.32 25.71
N THR A 223 -18.36 -15.65 25.64
CA THR A 223 -17.58 -16.38 24.63
C THR A 223 -18.20 -17.76 24.41
N CYS A 224 -18.29 -18.17 23.14
CA CYS A 224 -18.61 -19.55 22.75
C CYS A 224 -17.37 -20.35 22.36
N ASN A 225 -16.16 -19.78 22.52
CA ASN A 225 -14.91 -20.46 22.18
C ASN A 225 -14.66 -21.63 23.16
N PRO A 226 -14.62 -22.89 22.67
CA PRO A 226 -14.41 -24.06 23.53
C PRO A 226 -13.07 -24.05 24.27
N GLU A 227 -12.06 -23.33 23.75
CA GLU A 227 -10.76 -23.19 24.40
C GLU A 227 -10.85 -22.43 25.72
N TYR A 228 -11.86 -21.59 25.93
CA TYR A 228 -12.04 -20.90 27.22
C TYR A 228 -12.19 -21.90 28.36
N VAL A 229 -13.11 -22.87 28.23
CA VAL A 229 -13.38 -23.87 29.26
C VAL A 229 -12.17 -24.78 29.42
N ALA A 230 -11.53 -25.19 28.32
CA ALA A 230 -10.34 -26.04 28.35
C ALA A 230 -9.16 -25.36 29.07
N ASN A 231 -8.86 -24.11 28.74
CA ASN A 231 -7.79 -23.33 29.35
C ASN A 231 -8.09 -23.03 30.82
N CYS A 232 -9.32 -22.61 31.14
CA CYS A 232 -9.74 -22.43 32.53
C CYS A 232 -9.57 -23.72 33.35
N SER A 233 -10.06 -24.86 32.85
CA SER A 233 -10.00 -26.14 33.57
C SER A 233 -8.55 -26.58 33.80
N LYS A 234 -7.68 -26.45 32.79
CA LYS A 234 -6.26 -26.78 32.89
C LYS A 234 -5.56 -25.98 33.97
N ILE A 235 -5.82 -24.67 34.04
CA ILE A 235 -5.14 -23.79 34.99
C ILE A 235 -5.77 -23.93 36.40
N MET A 236 -7.08 -24.10 36.49
CA MET A 236 -7.79 -24.34 37.76
C MET A 236 -7.38 -25.64 38.45
N ALA A 237 -6.91 -26.65 37.70
CA ALA A 237 -6.37 -27.89 38.27
C ALA A 237 -5.17 -27.65 39.22
N GLN A 238 -4.49 -26.50 39.12
CA GLN A 238 -3.36 -26.14 39.99
C GLN A 238 -3.79 -25.43 41.29
N GLN A 239 -5.09 -25.13 41.47
CA GLN A 239 -5.58 -24.39 42.63
C GLN A 239 -5.31 -25.10 43.95
N THR A 240 -5.45 -26.44 44.00
CA THR A 240 -5.16 -27.22 45.21
C THR A 240 -3.71 -27.07 45.64
N ALA A 241 -2.77 -27.27 44.72
CA ALA A 241 -1.34 -27.10 44.99
C ALA A 241 -0.99 -25.67 45.41
N PHE A 242 -1.63 -24.67 44.79
CA PHE A 242 -1.50 -23.26 45.19
C PHE A 242 -1.97 -23.03 46.63
N MET A 243 -3.15 -23.53 47.01
CA MET A 243 -3.69 -23.37 48.36
C MET A 243 -2.88 -24.12 49.43
N GLU A 244 -2.27 -25.26 49.10
CA GLU A 244 -1.35 -25.94 50.01
C GLU A 244 -0.13 -25.07 50.36
N ILE A 245 0.42 -24.31 49.40
CA ILE A 245 1.55 -23.39 49.64
C ILE A 245 1.11 -22.19 50.49
N MET A 246 -0.13 -21.73 50.33
CA MET A 246 -0.69 -20.62 51.11
C MET A 246 -0.91 -21.01 52.57
N ASN A 247 -1.33 -22.26 52.84
CA ASN A 247 -1.64 -22.74 54.19
C ASN A 247 -0.43 -23.28 54.95
N ASP A 248 0.61 -23.78 54.27
CA ASP A 248 1.82 -24.31 54.90
C ASP A 248 3.02 -23.36 54.75
N HIS A 249 3.31 -22.62 55.82
CA HIS A 249 4.45 -21.70 55.88
C HIS A 249 5.81 -22.39 55.78
N LYS A 250 5.88 -23.72 55.98
CA LYS A 250 7.13 -24.49 55.86
C LYS A 250 7.44 -24.91 54.43
N LYS A 251 6.46 -24.87 53.52
CA LYS A 251 6.67 -25.15 52.09
C LYS A 251 7.37 -23.98 51.39
N SER A 252 8.09 -24.31 50.32
CA SER A 252 8.63 -23.31 49.39
C SER A 252 7.50 -22.39 48.93
N SER A 253 7.78 -21.09 48.86
CA SER A 253 6.85 -20.09 48.36
C SER A 253 6.78 -20.02 46.83
N THR A 254 7.58 -20.81 46.11
CA THR A 254 7.60 -20.82 44.65
C THR A 254 6.66 -21.86 44.06
N ILE A 255 5.90 -21.49 43.04
CA ILE A 255 5.04 -22.40 42.25
C ILE A 255 5.32 -22.23 40.75
N ASN A 256 5.31 -23.34 40.00
CA ASN A 256 5.37 -23.31 38.54
C ASN A 256 3.96 -23.41 37.95
N LEU A 257 3.44 -22.28 37.47
CA LEU A 257 2.11 -22.17 36.91
C LEU A 257 2.12 -22.42 35.39
N THR A 258 1.15 -23.20 34.93
CA THR A 258 0.95 -23.50 33.51
C THR A 258 0.31 -22.30 32.79
N GLY A 259 0.15 -22.38 31.46
CA GLY A 259 -0.54 -21.34 30.68
C GLY A 259 0.31 -20.14 30.27
N GLY A 260 1.64 -20.25 30.39
CA GLY A 260 2.61 -19.21 30.02
C GLY A 260 3.07 -18.32 31.19
N ILE A 261 2.62 -18.62 32.40
CA ILE A 261 2.96 -17.85 33.62
C ILE A 261 4.37 -18.23 34.13
N GLY A 262 4.65 -19.54 34.20
CA GLY A 262 5.95 -20.07 34.64
C GLY A 262 6.14 -20.01 36.15
N VAL A 263 7.41 -19.96 36.58
CA VAL A 263 7.77 -19.93 38.00
C VAL A 263 7.53 -18.53 38.58
N ILE A 264 6.78 -18.49 39.69
CA ILE A 264 6.44 -17.29 40.46
C ILE A 264 6.66 -17.56 41.95
N ASP A 265 7.20 -16.57 42.67
CA ASP A 265 7.20 -16.53 44.12
C ASP A 265 5.88 -15.94 44.63
N VAL A 266 5.18 -16.69 45.47
CA VAL A 266 3.84 -16.33 46.00
C VAL A 266 3.85 -16.11 47.51
N GLY A 267 5.04 -15.94 48.12
CA GLY A 267 5.20 -15.80 49.56
C GLY A 267 4.47 -14.59 50.15
N HIS A 268 4.40 -13.48 49.41
CA HIS A 268 3.68 -12.27 49.82
C HIS A 268 2.17 -12.49 50.00
N LEU A 269 1.60 -13.46 49.29
CA LEU A 269 0.17 -13.75 49.29
C LEU A 269 -0.33 -14.45 50.56
N ARG A 270 0.58 -14.99 51.39
CA ARG A 270 0.23 -15.60 52.69
C ARG A 270 -0.42 -14.63 53.68
N LYS A 271 -0.33 -13.31 53.43
CA LYS A 271 -1.05 -12.29 54.22
C LYS A 271 -2.53 -12.16 53.83
N HIS A 272 -2.93 -12.77 52.71
CA HIS A 272 -4.24 -12.60 52.08
C HIS A 272 -5.02 -13.93 51.97
N VAL A 273 -4.75 -14.92 52.84
CA VAL A 273 -5.33 -16.28 52.78
C VAL A 273 -6.86 -16.27 52.64
N GLY A 274 -7.55 -15.30 53.25
CA GLY A 274 -9.02 -15.19 53.18
C GLY A 274 -9.59 -14.80 51.81
N VAL A 275 -8.78 -14.30 50.87
CA VAL A 275 -9.23 -13.84 49.53
C VAL A 275 -8.39 -14.40 48.38
N VAL A 276 -7.19 -14.91 48.66
CA VAL A 276 -6.21 -15.35 47.64
C VAL A 276 -6.74 -16.44 46.72
N GLN A 277 -7.59 -17.34 47.22
CA GLN A 277 -8.20 -18.39 46.39
C GLN A 277 -9.09 -17.80 45.28
N GLN A 278 -9.90 -16.79 45.62
CA GLN A 278 -10.77 -16.10 44.67
C GLN A 278 -9.97 -15.23 43.71
N ALA A 279 -8.91 -14.58 44.20
CA ALA A 279 -8.00 -13.80 43.37
C ALA A 279 -7.32 -14.69 42.31
N PHE A 280 -6.87 -15.88 42.72
CA PHE A 280 -6.33 -16.88 41.81
C PHE A 280 -7.36 -17.27 40.75
N GLU A 281 -8.58 -17.64 41.15
CA GLU A 281 -9.64 -18.00 40.20
C GLU A 281 -9.96 -16.86 39.20
N LEU A 282 -10.07 -15.63 39.70
CA LEU A 282 -10.29 -14.43 38.89
C LEU A 282 -9.17 -14.25 37.85
N LYS A 283 -7.90 -14.35 38.27
CA LYS A 283 -6.74 -14.23 37.38
C LYS A 283 -6.77 -15.24 36.25
N MET A 284 -7.07 -16.50 36.58
CA MET A 284 -7.01 -17.58 35.60
C MET A 284 -8.13 -17.49 34.57
N ARG A 285 -9.35 -17.18 35.03
CA ARG A 285 -10.47 -16.91 34.12
C ARG A 285 -10.19 -15.70 33.24
N MET A 286 -9.66 -14.62 33.82
CA MET A 286 -9.32 -13.41 33.08
C MET A 286 -8.26 -13.69 32.02
N ASN A 287 -7.18 -14.39 32.37
CA ASN A 287 -6.12 -14.71 31.41
C ASN A 287 -6.60 -15.60 30.25
N ALA A 288 -7.49 -16.57 30.54
CA ALA A 288 -8.08 -17.40 29.49
C ALA A 288 -9.00 -16.60 28.57
N TYR A 289 -9.86 -15.74 29.14
CA TYR A 289 -10.77 -14.90 28.37
C TYR A 289 -10.04 -13.83 27.56
N TRP A 290 -9.04 -13.20 28.16
CA TRP A 290 -8.30 -12.08 27.57
C TRP A 290 -7.55 -12.46 26.29
N LYS A 291 -7.00 -13.66 26.22
CA LYS A 291 -6.41 -14.19 24.96
C LYS A 291 -7.42 -14.20 23.82
N ILE A 292 -8.68 -14.54 24.12
CA ILE A 292 -9.76 -14.58 23.13
C ILE A 292 -10.14 -13.15 22.70
N VAL A 293 -10.17 -12.20 23.64
CA VAL A 293 -10.42 -10.77 23.33
C VAL A 293 -9.35 -10.23 22.38
N LEU A 294 -8.07 -10.47 22.67
CA LEU A 294 -6.98 -10.00 21.80
C LEU A 294 -7.05 -10.60 20.39
N MET A 295 -7.31 -11.91 20.29
CA MET A 295 -7.48 -12.58 19.00
C MET A 295 -8.65 -11.99 18.22
N ARG A 296 -9.80 -11.77 18.89
CA ARG A 296 -10.98 -11.12 18.27
C ARG A 296 -10.64 -9.73 17.75
N LEU A 297 -9.91 -8.91 18.51
CA LEU A 297 -9.48 -7.59 18.05
C LEU A 297 -8.62 -7.68 16.78
N VAL A 298 -7.64 -8.58 16.74
CA VAL A 298 -6.77 -8.75 15.56
C VAL A 298 -7.57 -9.22 14.34
N ASP A 299 -8.40 -10.26 14.50
CA ASP A 299 -9.20 -10.83 13.42
C ASP A 299 -10.22 -9.81 12.89
N SER A 300 -10.91 -9.09 13.78
CA SER A 300 -11.85 -8.04 13.40
C SER A 300 -11.16 -6.92 12.62
N MET A 301 -9.96 -6.47 13.05
CA MET A 301 -9.22 -5.46 12.31
C MET A 301 -8.84 -5.94 10.90
N ALA A 302 -8.35 -7.17 10.76
CA ALA A 302 -8.01 -7.73 9.46
C ALA A 302 -9.20 -7.76 8.51
N LEU A 303 -10.36 -8.22 9.00
CA LEU A 303 -11.60 -8.26 8.22
C LEU A 303 -12.07 -6.86 7.79
N HIS A 304 -12.09 -5.91 8.71
CA HIS A 304 -12.53 -4.54 8.43
C HIS A 304 -11.61 -3.81 7.45
N ILE A 305 -10.29 -3.94 7.61
CA ILE A 305 -9.31 -3.34 6.71
C ILE A 305 -9.53 -3.86 5.29
N MET A 306 -9.58 -5.18 5.12
CA MET A 306 -9.73 -5.78 3.78
C MET A 306 -11.07 -5.42 3.15
N PHE A 307 -12.16 -5.46 3.92
CA PHE A 307 -13.47 -5.05 3.43
C PHE A 307 -13.51 -3.57 3.04
N SER A 308 -12.94 -2.69 3.88
CA SER A 308 -12.90 -1.25 3.65
C SER A 308 -12.05 -0.87 2.45
N ILE A 309 -10.86 -1.46 2.29
CA ILE A 309 -9.99 -1.27 1.12
C ILE A 309 -10.73 -1.69 -0.15
N GLN A 310 -11.31 -2.90 -0.16
CA GLN A 310 -12.01 -3.42 -1.32
C GLN A 310 -13.22 -2.55 -1.69
N ASN A 311 -13.99 -2.08 -0.71
CA ASN A 311 -15.13 -1.19 -0.95
C ASN A 311 -14.69 0.19 -1.47
N THR A 312 -13.61 0.73 -0.91
CA THR A 312 -13.01 2.00 -1.32
C THR A 312 -12.61 1.96 -2.79
N ILE A 313 -11.82 0.95 -3.19
CA ILE A 313 -11.32 0.81 -4.57
C ILE A 313 -12.47 0.51 -5.54
N ASN A 314 -13.38 -0.38 -5.19
CA ASN A 314 -14.40 -0.85 -6.14
C ASN A 314 -15.53 0.14 -6.36
N LYS A 315 -15.98 0.83 -5.30
CA LYS A 315 -17.23 1.60 -5.32
C LYS A 315 -17.06 3.10 -5.15
N GLN A 316 -16.03 3.57 -4.43
CA GLN A 316 -15.97 4.97 -3.97
C GLN A 316 -14.89 5.79 -4.67
N MET A 317 -13.76 5.17 -5.03
CA MET A 317 -12.63 5.87 -5.64
C MET A 317 -13.00 6.62 -6.92
N GLU A 318 -13.70 5.96 -7.83
CA GLU A 318 -14.09 6.54 -9.12
C GLU A 318 -15.05 7.71 -8.94
N GLU A 319 -16.07 7.55 -8.10
CA GLU A 319 -17.07 8.58 -7.82
C GLU A 319 -16.43 9.84 -7.20
N GLU A 320 -15.60 9.67 -6.16
CA GLU A 320 -14.99 10.82 -5.47
C GLU A 320 -13.98 11.56 -6.38
N ILE A 321 -13.19 10.83 -7.18
CA ILE A 321 -12.23 11.46 -8.10
C ILE A 321 -12.94 12.19 -9.24
N VAL A 322 -14.01 11.62 -9.81
CA VAL A 322 -14.83 12.29 -10.83
C VAL A 322 -15.50 13.54 -10.25
N LYS A 323 -16.04 13.44 -9.03
CA LYS A 323 -16.71 14.55 -8.35
C LYS A 323 -15.75 15.72 -8.08
N ASP A 324 -14.54 15.45 -7.60
CA ASP A 324 -13.54 16.51 -7.35
C ASP A 324 -13.09 17.16 -8.66
N LEU A 325 -12.87 16.39 -9.73
CA LEU A 325 -12.50 16.94 -11.04
C LEU A 325 -13.57 17.90 -11.59
N MET A 326 -14.84 17.54 -11.41
CA MET A 326 -15.99 18.34 -11.86
C MET A 326 -16.33 19.50 -10.92
N ALA A 327 -15.70 19.58 -9.74
CA ALA A 327 -15.90 20.71 -8.83
C ALA A 327 -15.32 22.00 -9.42
N PRO A 328 -15.83 23.19 -9.03
CA PRO A 328 -15.28 24.47 -9.48
C PRO A 328 -13.77 24.61 -9.22
N GLU A 329 -13.28 23.96 -8.17
CA GLU A 329 -11.88 23.93 -7.72
C GLU A 329 -11.04 22.82 -8.41
N GLY A 330 -11.71 21.88 -9.08
CA GLY A 330 -11.14 20.75 -9.82
C GLY A 330 -10.57 21.14 -11.18
N GLY A 331 -11.03 22.28 -11.70
CA GLY A 331 -10.49 22.85 -12.93
C GLY A 331 -11.08 22.33 -14.23
N GLY A 332 -11.96 21.33 -14.14
CA GLY A 332 -12.66 20.77 -15.29
C GLY A 332 -11.81 19.85 -16.14
N ILE A 333 -12.50 18.99 -16.88
CA ILE A 333 -11.91 18.07 -17.84
C ILE A 333 -11.26 18.82 -19.02
N GLU A 334 -11.65 20.07 -19.25
CA GLU A 334 -11.15 20.94 -20.32
C GLU A 334 -9.64 21.18 -20.23
N ARG A 335 -9.06 21.17 -19.02
CA ARG A 335 -7.60 21.30 -18.82
C ARG A 335 -6.80 20.19 -19.49
N MET A 336 -7.41 19.05 -19.80
CA MET A 336 -6.75 17.97 -20.53
C MET A 336 -6.56 18.29 -22.02
N LEU A 337 -7.26 19.29 -22.55
CA LEU A 337 -7.09 19.76 -23.93
C LEU A 337 -5.80 20.57 -24.09
N ASP A 338 -5.34 21.19 -22.99
CA ASP A 338 -4.09 21.93 -22.97
C ASP A 338 -2.90 20.97 -22.86
N GLU A 339 -2.16 20.81 -23.95
CA GLU A 339 -0.90 20.06 -23.94
C GLU A 339 0.15 20.79 -23.08
N SER A 340 0.83 20.06 -22.19
CA SER A 340 1.92 20.64 -21.39
C SER A 340 2.95 21.31 -22.31
N PRO A 341 3.43 22.53 -22.00
CA PRO A 341 4.37 23.26 -22.86
C PRO A 341 5.61 22.45 -23.25
N LEU A 342 6.13 21.62 -22.32
CA LEU A 342 7.27 20.75 -22.56
C LEU A 342 6.96 19.64 -23.58
N VAL A 343 5.77 19.04 -23.49
CA VAL A 343 5.32 17.98 -24.41
C VAL A 343 5.03 18.58 -25.78
N ALA A 344 4.36 19.74 -25.82
CA ALA A 344 4.06 20.47 -27.05
C ALA A 344 5.35 20.89 -27.79
N GLU A 345 6.35 21.43 -27.08
CA GLU A 345 7.65 21.78 -27.65
C GLU A 345 8.37 20.55 -28.20
N LYS A 346 8.43 19.47 -27.42
CA LYS A 346 9.05 18.21 -27.83
C LYS A 346 8.35 17.61 -29.05
N ARG A 347 7.01 17.61 -29.09
CA ARG A 347 6.21 17.17 -30.24
C ARG A 347 6.50 18.00 -31.47
N ASN A 348 6.54 19.32 -31.34
CA ASN A 348 6.84 20.23 -32.45
C ASN A 348 8.25 19.97 -33.00
N ARG A 349 9.24 19.83 -32.11
CA ARG A 349 10.62 19.48 -32.49
C ARG A 349 10.70 18.16 -33.25
N LEU A 350 10.02 17.12 -32.76
CA LEU A 350 9.99 15.81 -33.42
C LEU A 350 9.29 15.88 -34.78
N LYS A 351 8.12 16.55 -34.88
CA LYS A 351 7.40 16.76 -36.15
C LYS A 351 8.27 17.48 -37.17
N LYS A 352 8.97 18.56 -36.77
CA LYS A 352 9.93 19.29 -37.62
C LYS A 352 11.08 18.39 -38.07
N SER A 353 11.67 17.61 -37.17
CA SER A 353 12.77 16.70 -37.52
C SER A 353 12.32 15.58 -38.47
N ILE A 354 11.12 15.03 -38.30
CA ILE A 354 10.56 14.00 -39.19
C ILE A 354 10.33 14.58 -40.59
N LYS A 355 9.77 15.79 -40.67
CA LYS A 355 9.58 16.50 -41.95
C LYS A 355 10.92 16.68 -42.68
N LEU A 356 11.93 17.21 -42.00
CA LEU A 356 13.26 17.43 -42.58
C LEU A 356 13.94 16.12 -43.01
N LEU A 357 13.78 15.03 -42.25
CA LEU A 357 14.34 13.73 -42.61
C LEU A 357 13.65 13.11 -43.83
N ASN A 358 12.34 13.30 -43.99
CA ASN A 358 11.62 12.89 -45.19
C ASN A 358 12.06 13.68 -46.42
N GLU A 359 12.19 15.00 -46.30
CA GLU A 359 12.72 15.87 -47.37
C GLU A 359 14.16 15.47 -47.73
N SER A 360 15.00 15.20 -46.72
CA SER A 360 16.38 14.74 -46.94
C SER A 360 16.43 13.39 -47.64
N LYS A 361 15.51 12.47 -47.29
CA LYS A 361 15.38 11.16 -47.94
C LYS A 361 15.03 11.31 -49.42
N GLU A 362 14.10 12.20 -49.74
CA GLU A 362 13.69 12.49 -51.13
C GLU A 362 14.85 13.09 -51.94
N VAL A 363 15.58 14.06 -51.37
CA VAL A 363 16.77 14.65 -52.02
C VAL A 363 17.83 13.58 -52.27
N VAL A 364 18.10 12.71 -51.30
CA VAL A 364 19.09 11.64 -51.43
C VAL A 364 18.66 10.61 -52.50
N SER A 365 17.38 10.24 -52.55
CA SER A 365 16.85 9.39 -53.62
C SER A 365 17.04 10.03 -55.00
N ASN A 366 16.69 11.32 -55.16
CA ASN A 366 16.87 12.03 -56.43
C ASN A 366 18.36 12.10 -56.87
N VAL A 367 19.29 12.22 -55.92
CA VAL A 367 20.74 12.18 -56.20
C VAL A 367 21.19 10.77 -56.60
N MET A 368 20.71 9.74 -55.92
CA MET A 368 20.99 8.35 -56.26
C MET A 368 20.47 7.99 -57.66
N ASP A 369 19.26 8.42 -58.01
CA ASP A 369 18.67 8.21 -59.33
C ASP A 369 19.54 8.89 -60.40
N ARG A 370 19.93 10.15 -60.19
CA ARG A 370 20.80 10.89 -61.13
C ARG A 370 22.16 10.23 -61.31
N ILE A 371 22.78 9.71 -60.24
CA ILE A 371 24.06 9.00 -60.33
C ILE A 371 23.90 7.67 -61.08
N SER A 372 22.79 6.96 -60.87
CA SER A 372 22.47 5.72 -61.60
C SER A 372 22.26 5.99 -63.10
N PHE A 373 21.56 7.06 -63.47
CA PHE A 373 21.36 7.47 -64.86
C PHE A 373 22.65 7.91 -65.57
N HIS A 374 23.65 8.44 -64.85
CA HIS A 374 24.95 8.82 -65.45
C HIS A 374 25.91 7.63 -65.58
N GLY A 375 25.70 6.53 -64.84
CA GLY A 375 26.45 5.28 -65.00
C GLY A 375 26.05 4.49 -66.25
N ASP A 376 24.76 4.47 -66.58
CA ASP A 376 24.21 3.72 -67.72
C ASP A 376 24.58 4.28 -69.11
N HIS A 377 25.00 5.56 -69.18
CA HIS A 377 25.46 6.18 -70.42
C HIS A 377 26.96 5.96 -70.71
N GLN A 378 27.73 5.40 -69.77
CA GLN A 378 29.16 5.12 -69.94
C GLN A 378 29.46 3.65 -70.29
N GLU A 379 28.47 2.75 -70.20
CA GLU A 379 28.60 1.33 -70.61
C GLU A 379 28.09 1.06 -72.04
N ARG A 380 27.68 2.09 -72.79
CA ARG A 380 27.04 1.93 -74.11
C ARG A 380 27.72 2.64 -75.28
N ASP A 381 29.02 2.92 -75.16
CA ASP A 381 29.92 3.27 -76.27
C ASP A 381 31.16 2.35 -76.31
#